data_AF-A0A2J6IGS3-F1
#
_entry.id   AF-A0A2J6IGS3-F1
#
_cell.length_a   1.000
_cell.length_b   1.000
_cell.length_c   1.000
_cell.angle_alpha   90.00
_cell.angle_beta   90.00
_cell.angle_gamma   90.00
#
_symmetry.space_group_name_H-M   'P 1'
#
loop_
_entity.id
_entity.type
_entity.pdbx_description
1 polymer ?
#
loop_
_entity_poly.entity_id
_entity_poly.type
_entity_poly.pdbx_seq_one_letter_code
_entity_poly.pdbx_strand_id
1 'polypeptide(L)'
;MFGGMPAWQISVSYGGNMMRYIDKIITLGLPYPADYVFLYFLGFFVLLLVMRINPWVSLAGAIAFAMSSYFFIILGAGHTSKAHAIGYMAPVLAGIILAFRGKYLWGGILTAIALALEIYSGHLQITYYLLILVIIYGIYQLVKMFQTK
;
A
#
# COMPACT_ATOMS: atom_id res chain seq x y z
N MET A 1 -14.57 18.31 10.99
CA MET A 1 -14.09 17.01 11.53
C MET A 1 -15.30 16.22 11.98
N PHE A 2 -15.84 15.35 11.13
CA PHE A 2 -16.87 14.37 11.50
C PHE A 2 -16.19 13.00 11.47
N GLY A 3 -16.09 12.33 12.62
CA GLY A 3 -15.39 11.04 12.76
C GLY A 3 -13.88 11.09 12.44
N GLY A 4 -13.24 12.27 12.53
CA GLY A 4 -11.86 12.50 12.10
C GLY A 4 -10.82 11.72 12.89
N MET A 5 -9.66 11.47 12.28
CA MET A 5 -8.52 10.82 12.92
C MET A 5 -8.16 11.50 14.25
N PRO A 6 -7.92 10.73 15.33
CA PRO A 6 -7.44 11.28 16.58
C PRO A 6 -6.15 12.07 16.32
N ALA A 7 -6.10 13.34 16.76
CA ALA A 7 -4.94 14.21 16.54
C ALA A 7 -3.63 13.61 17.10
N TRP A 8 -3.73 12.77 18.14
CA TRP A 8 -2.59 12.06 18.71
C TRP A 8 -1.96 11.02 17.76
N GLN A 9 -2.70 10.52 16.77
CA GLN A 9 -2.16 9.58 15.77
C GLN A 9 -1.49 10.31 14.58
N ILE A 10 -1.73 11.62 14.43
CA ILE A 10 -1.24 12.42 13.30
C ILE A 10 0.02 13.21 13.69
N SER A 11 0.10 13.71 14.93
CA SER A 11 1.13 14.68 15.35
C SER A 11 2.23 14.11 16.23
N VAL A 12 2.20 12.82 16.58
CA VAL A 12 3.23 12.21 17.45
C VAL A 12 4.35 11.61 16.61
N SER A 13 5.51 12.25 16.65
CA SER A 13 6.73 11.75 16.03
C SER A 13 7.42 10.77 16.97
N TYR A 14 7.40 9.48 16.62
CA TYR A 14 8.10 8.43 17.37
C TYR A 14 9.56 8.34 16.88
N GLY A 15 10.48 8.97 17.62
CA GLY A 15 11.90 9.06 17.24
C GLY A 15 12.66 7.73 17.11
N GLY A 16 12.10 6.63 17.63
CA GLY A 16 12.70 5.28 17.59
C GLY A 16 12.17 4.33 16.51
N ASN A 17 11.32 4.79 15.58
CA ASN A 17 10.68 3.88 14.64
C ASN A 17 11.63 3.44 13.51
N MET A 18 12.06 2.17 13.55
CA MET A 18 12.93 1.57 12.53
C MET A 18 12.31 1.57 11.13
N MET A 19 10.97 1.64 11.03
CA MET A 19 10.28 1.72 9.74
C MET A 19 10.63 2.95 8.93
N ARG A 20 11.10 4.02 9.57
CA ARG A 20 11.61 5.21 8.86
C ARG A 20 12.80 4.89 7.95
N TYR A 21 13.67 3.97 8.35
CA TYR A 21 14.81 3.58 7.53
C TYR A 21 14.38 2.73 6.33
N ILE A 22 13.45 1.80 6.55
CA ILE A 22 12.90 0.94 5.51
C ILE A 22 12.13 1.78 4.49
N ASP A 23 11.31 2.72 4.95
CA ASP A 23 10.60 3.68 4.11
C ASP A 23 11.54 4.51 3.23
N LYS A 24 12.64 5.02 3.80
CA LYS A 24 13.65 5.78 3.07
C LYS A 24 14.38 4.94 2.02
N ILE A 25 14.60 3.65 2.29
CA ILE A 25 15.19 2.71 1.33
C ILE A 25 14.21 2.47 0.17
N ILE A 26 12.93 2.23 0.47
CA ILE A 26 11.90 1.96 -0.54
C ILE A 26 11.66 3.17 -1.44
N THR A 27 11.67 4.37 -0.87
CA THR A 27 11.52 5.64 -1.61
C THR A 27 12.81 6.12 -2.28
N LEU A 28 13.90 5.34 -2.21
CA LEU A 28 15.24 5.66 -2.74
C LEU A 28 15.82 7.00 -2.23
N GLY A 29 15.28 7.54 -1.13
CA GLY A 29 15.65 8.85 -0.61
C GLY A 29 15.34 10.01 -1.56
N LEU A 30 14.38 9.84 -2.48
CA LEU A 30 13.94 10.90 -3.39
C LEU A 30 13.34 12.08 -2.62
N PRO A 31 13.43 13.32 -3.17
CA PRO A 31 12.77 14.46 -2.56
C PRO A 31 11.25 14.40 -2.75
N TYR A 32 10.52 14.87 -1.75
CA TYR A 32 9.09 15.12 -1.87
C TYR A 32 8.79 16.08 -3.04
N PRO A 33 7.81 15.81 -3.92
CA PRO A 33 6.80 14.73 -3.90
C PRO A 33 7.14 13.50 -4.76
N ALA A 34 8.35 13.42 -5.31
CA ALA A 34 8.74 12.35 -6.24
C ALA A 34 8.85 10.98 -5.54
N ASP A 35 9.16 10.98 -4.24
CA ASP A 35 9.16 9.82 -3.35
C ASP A 35 7.82 9.06 -3.36
N TYR A 36 6.70 9.76 -3.18
CA TYR A 36 5.38 9.14 -3.14
C TYR A 36 4.90 8.70 -4.52
N VAL A 37 5.20 9.46 -5.57
CA VAL A 37 4.88 9.04 -6.94
C VAL A 37 5.63 7.75 -7.29
N PHE A 38 6.90 7.66 -6.91
CA PHE A 38 7.70 6.44 -7.06
C PHE A 38 7.12 5.28 -6.24
N LEU A 39 6.68 5.54 -5.00
CA LEU A 39 6.05 4.54 -4.16
C LEU A 39 4.75 3.98 -4.78
N TYR A 40 3.89 4.84 -5.35
CA TYR A 40 2.69 4.39 -6.07
C TYR A 40 3.04 3.51 -7.27
N PHE A 41 4.03 3.93 -8.04
CA PHE A 41 4.51 3.17 -9.20
C PHE A 41 5.01 1.79 -8.76
N LEU A 42 5.97 1.75 -7.82
CA LEU A 42 6.59 0.50 -7.38
C LEU A 42 5.54 -0.42 -6.75
N GLY A 43 4.70 0.11 -5.87
CA GLY A 43 3.69 -0.68 -5.17
C GLY A 43 2.66 -1.28 -6.11
N PHE A 44 2.16 -0.51 -7.07
CA PHE A 44 1.22 -1.01 -8.06
C PHE A 44 1.89 -1.98 -9.05
N PHE A 45 3.12 -1.72 -9.46
CA PHE A 45 3.89 -2.62 -10.31
C PHE A 45 4.04 -4.01 -9.68
N VAL A 46 4.43 -4.07 -8.39
CA VAL A 46 4.54 -5.33 -7.64
C VAL A 46 3.20 -6.05 -7.58
N LEU A 47 2.09 -5.34 -7.36
CA LEU A 47 0.75 -5.92 -7.37
C LEU A 47 0.42 -6.59 -8.71
N LEU A 48 0.65 -5.89 -9.84
CA LEU A 48 0.37 -6.44 -11.18
C LEU A 48 1.24 -7.67 -11.49
N LEU A 49 2.52 -7.66 -11.08
CA LEU A 49 3.40 -8.83 -11.20
C LEU A 49 2.87 -10.02 -10.38
N VAL A 50 2.45 -9.79 -9.13
CA VAL A 50 1.83 -10.84 -8.31
C VAL A 50 0.57 -11.37 -8.96
N MET A 51 -0.20 -10.53 -9.65
CA MET A 51 -1.39 -10.95 -10.40
C MET A 51 -1.07 -11.79 -11.64
N ARG A 52 0.20 -11.94 -12.03
CA ARG A 52 0.70 -12.60 -13.27
C ARG A 52 0.33 -11.84 -14.55
N ILE A 53 0.30 -10.51 -14.48
CA ILE A 53 0.19 -9.67 -15.68
C ILE A 53 1.57 -9.60 -16.36
N ASN A 54 1.58 -9.48 -17.69
CA ASN A 54 2.83 -9.35 -18.44
C ASN A 54 3.66 -8.17 -17.89
N PRO A 55 4.98 -8.31 -17.67
CA PRO A 55 5.81 -7.25 -17.10
C PRO A 55 5.74 -5.90 -17.84
N TRP A 56 5.64 -5.92 -19.18
CA TRP A 56 5.53 -4.70 -19.98
C TRP A 56 4.19 -3.99 -19.79
N VAL A 57 3.11 -4.76 -19.71
CA VAL A 57 1.77 -4.23 -19.40
C VAL A 57 1.70 -3.76 -17.96
N SER A 58 2.40 -4.46 -17.05
CA SER A 58 2.49 -4.08 -15.65
C SER A 58 3.21 -2.75 -15.49
N LEU A 59 4.29 -2.54 -16.25
CA LEU A 59 5.03 -1.29 -16.29
C LEU A 59 4.13 -0.13 -16.75
N ALA A 60 3.44 -0.31 -17.88
CA ALA A 60 2.52 0.70 -18.40
C ALA A 60 1.37 1.00 -17.42
N GLY A 61 0.78 -0.03 -16.80
CA GLY A 61 -0.28 0.12 -15.81
C GLY A 61 0.18 0.83 -14.54
N ALA A 62 1.39 0.54 -14.07
CA ALA A 62 1.99 1.21 -12.92
C ALA A 62 2.30 2.68 -13.19
N ILE A 63 2.79 3.02 -14.39
CA ILE A 63 2.98 4.42 -14.79
C ILE A 63 1.63 5.14 -14.84
N ALA A 64 0.63 4.54 -15.48
CA ALA A 64 -0.70 5.12 -15.58
C ALA A 64 -1.34 5.35 -14.20
N PHE A 65 -1.17 4.40 -13.28
CA PHE A 65 -1.64 4.52 -11.90
C PHE A 65 -0.91 5.65 -11.16
N ALA A 66 0.42 5.64 -11.14
CA ALA A 66 1.23 6.63 -10.43
C ALA A 66 1.00 8.05 -10.96
N MET A 67 0.72 8.19 -12.25
CA MET A 67 0.42 9.47 -12.89
C MET A 67 -1.05 9.89 -12.84
N SER A 68 -1.89 9.21 -12.04
CA SER A 68 -3.28 9.59 -11.87
C SER A 68 -3.41 10.98 -11.22
N SER A 69 -4.30 11.81 -11.77
CA SER A 69 -4.52 13.20 -11.35
C SER A 69 -4.86 13.33 -9.86
N TYR A 70 -5.58 12.35 -9.30
CA TYR A 70 -5.93 12.32 -7.89
C TYR A 70 -4.72 12.36 -6.96
N PHE A 71 -3.64 11.66 -7.29
CA PHE A 71 -2.45 11.61 -6.44
C PHE A 71 -1.74 12.96 -6.40
N PHE A 72 -1.65 13.66 -7.53
CA PHE A 72 -1.09 15.01 -7.57
C PHE A 72 -1.95 16.01 -6.80
N ILE A 73 -3.28 15.88 -6.86
CA ILE A 73 -4.20 16.75 -6.10
C ILE A 73 -4.00 16.56 -4.58
N ILE A 74 -3.91 15.33 -4.09
CA ILE A 74 -3.66 15.06 -2.66
C ILE A 74 -2.31 15.62 -2.20
N LEU A 75 -1.27 15.42 -3.01
CA LEU A 75 0.08 15.91 -2.72
C LEU A 75 0.11 17.45 -2.70
N GLY A 76 -0.54 18.09 -3.68
CA GLY A 76 -0.69 19.55 -3.71
C GLY A 76 -1.48 20.12 -2.55
N ALA A 77 -2.47 19.37 -2.04
CA ALA A 77 -3.27 19.75 -0.87
C ALA A 77 -2.55 19.55 0.48
N GLY A 78 -1.33 18.99 0.50
CA GLY A 78 -0.55 18.80 1.73
C GLY A 78 -1.02 17.62 2.60
N HIS A 79 -1.86 16.72 2.08
CA HIS A 79 -2.32 15.53 2.78
C HIS A 79 -1.27 14.40 2.72
N THR A 80 -0.09 14.65 3.28
CA THR A 80 1.09 13.78 3.16
C THR A 80 0.90 12.40 3.79
N SER A 81 0.35 12.31 5.01
CA SER A 81 0.07 11.01 5.67
C SER A 81 -0.91 10.17 4.86
N LYS A 82 -1.90 10.80 4.24
CA LYS A 82 -2.86 10.13 3.35
C LYS A 82 -2.20 9.60 2.09
N ALA A 83 -1.40 10.44 1.43
CA ALA A 83 -0.64 10.06 0.25
C ALA A 83 0.27 8.86 0.56
N HIS A 84 0.99 8.93 1.67
CA HIS A 84 1.92 7.91 2.10
C HIS A 84 1.23 6.56 2.37
N ALA A 85 0.10 6.57 3.08
CA ALA A 85 -0.70 5.38 3.35
C ALA A 85 -1.19 4.69 2.06
N ILE A 86 -1.68 5.47 1.10
CA ILE A 86 -2.18 4.96 -0.18
C ILE A 86 -1.07 4.20 -0.94
N GLY A 87 0.17 4.66 -0.86
CA GLY A 87 1.32 4.02 -1.52
C GLY A 87 1.58 2.60 -1.05
N TYR A 88 1.31 2.31 0.23
CA TYR A 88 1.53 0.99 0.80
C TYR A 88 0.35 0.03 0.67
N MET A 89 -0.84 0.50 0.29
CA MET A 89 -2.01 -0.37 0.10
C MET A 89 -1.77 -1.46 -0.96
N ALA A 90 -1.20 -1.10 -2.11
CA ALA A 90 -0.95 -2.04 -3.20
C ALA A 90 0.07 -3.14 -2.82
N PRO A 91 1.23 -2.82 -2.20
CA PRO A 91 2.13 -3.83 -1.63
C PRO A 91 1.50 -4.76 -0.60
N VAL A 92 0.64 -4.25 0.30
CA VAL A 92 -0.09 -5.11 1.26
C VAL A 92 -0.95 -6.12 0.52
N LEU A 93 -1.76 -5.65 -0.43
CA LEU A 93 -2.64 -6.52 -1.20
C LEU A 93 -1.84 -7.53 -2.04
N ALA A 94 -0.71 -7.11 -2.60
CA ALA A 94 0.20 -7.97 -3.33
C ALA A 94 0.72 -9.11 -2.44
N GLY A 95 1.16 -8.82 -1.21
CA GLY A 95 1.58 -9.83 -0.24
C GLY A 95 0.47 -10.84 0.08
N ILE A 96 -0.75 -10.37 0.29
CA ILE A 96 -1.91 -11.21 0.61
C ILE A 96 -2.25 -12.13 -0.55
N ILE A 97 -2.35 -11.59 -1.78
CA ILE A 97 -2.60 -12.38 -2.99
C ILE A 97 -1.50 -13.42 -3.19
N LEU A 98 -0.24 -13.05 -2.93
CA LEU A 98 0.90 -13.96 -3.05
C LEU A 98 0.81 -15.13 -2.06
N ALA A 99 0.36 -14.86 -0.83
CA ALA A 99 0.12 -15.90 0.18
C ALA A 99 -0.99 -16.87 -0.25
N PHE A 100 -2.12 -16.36 -0.76
CA PHE A 100 -3.20 -17.19 -1.30
C PHE A 100 -2.80 -18.00 -2.54
N ARG A 101 -1.73 -17.61 -3.23
CA ARG A 101 -1.14 -18.35 -4.36
C ARG A 101 -0.14 -19.44 -3.95
N GLY A 102 -0.07 -19.77 -2.65
CA GLY A 102 0.77 -20.85 -2.11
C GLY A 102 2.18 -20.43 -1.71
N LYS A 103 2.57 -19.16 -1.89
CA LYS A 103 3.85 -18.63 -1.44
C LYS A 103 3.73 -18.01 -0.05
N TYR A 104 3.34 -18.81 0.94
CA TYR A 104 2.99 -18.34 2.29
C TYR A 104 4.08 -17.52 2.98
N LEU A 105 5.34 -17.98 2.91
CA LEU A 105 6.45 -17.28 3.56
C LEU A 105 6.70 -15.89 2.93
N TRP A 106 6.88 -15.85 1.61
CA TRP A 106 7.14 -14.60 0.89
C TRP A 106 5.94 -13.65 0.89
N GLY A 107 4.73 -14.18 0.77
CA GLY A 107 3.49 -13.40 0.88
C GLY A 107 3.31 -12.84 2.29
N GLY A 108 3.58 -13.64 3.33
CA GLY A 108 3.54 -13.21 4.72
C GLY A 108 4.56 -12.10 5.02
N ILE A 109 5.81 -12.27 4.60
CA ILE A 109 6.87 -11.26 4.78
C ILE A 109 6.50 -9.96 4.08
N LEU A 110 6.09 -10.02 2.81
CA LEU A 110 5.71 -8.82 2.05
C LEU A 110 4.51 -8.11 2.69
N THR A 111 3.49 -8.87 3.11
CA THR A 111 2.32 -8.30 3.80
C THR A 111 2.72 -7.65 5.12
N ALA A 112 3.53 -8.31 5.94
CA ALA A 112 3.93 -7.82 7.25
C ALA A 112 4.73 -6.51 7.14
N ILE A 113 5.71 -6.46 6.24
CA ILE A 113 6.53 -5.26 6.01
C ILE A 113 5.66 -4.12 5.45
N ALA A 114 4.88 -4.40 4.40
CA ALA A 114 4.03 -3.38 3.78
C ALA A 114 2.96 -2.85 4.74
N LEU A 115 2.34 -3.71 5.55
CA LEU A 115 1.32 -3.32 6.50
C LEU A 115 1.92 -2.49 7.63
N ALA A 116 3.10 -2.86 8.12
CA ALA A 116 3.78 -2.08 9.15
C ALA A 116 4.22 -0.69 8.63
N LEU A 117 4.59 -0.57 7.36
CA LEU A 117 4.85 0.72 6.70
C LEU A 117 3.56 1.53 6.49
N GLU A 118 2.45 0.87 6.14
CA GLU A 118 1.14 1.50 6.02
C GLU A 118 0.66 2.05 7.37
N ILE A 119 0.76 1.27 8.45
CA ILE A 119 0.42 1.71 9.80
C ILE A 119 1.35 2.85 10.25
N TYR A 120 2.64 2.77 9.91
CA TYR A 120 3.62 3.82 10.19
C TYR A 120 3.27 5.16 9.54
N SER A 121 2.67 5.15 8.34
CA SER A 121 2.23 6.38 7.67
C SER A 121 1.16 7.18 8.44
N GLY A 122 0.52 6.54 9.45
CA GLY A 122 -0.28 7.22 10.45
C GLY A 122 -1.65 7.69 9.96
N HIS A 123 -2.24 7.04 8.95
CA HIS A 123 -3.51 7.45 8.37
C HIS A 123 -4.62 6.38 8.46
N LEU A 124 -5.23 6.27 9.65
CA LEU A 124 -6.19 5.22 10.03
C LEU A 124 -7.39 5.01 9.09
N GLN A 125 -7.83 6.05 8.38
CA GLN A 125 -8.94 5.99 7.43
C GLN A 125 -8.57 5.17 6.20
N ILE A 126 -7.33 5.33 5.71
CA ILE A 126 -6.82 4.54 4.59
C ILE A 126 -6.56 3.09 5.05
N THR A 127 -6.05 2.90 6.26
CA THR A 127 -5.91 1.56 6.88
C THR A 127 -7.26 0.85 6.99
N TYR A 128 -8.30 1.58 7.38
CA TYR A 128 -9.67 1.04 7.45
C TYR A 128 -10.21 0.63 6.07
N TYR A 129 -9.98 1.45 5.03
CA TYR A 129 -10.35 1.09 3.66
C TYR A 129 -9.56 -0.10 3.12
N LEU A 130 -8.28 -0.20 3.45
CA LEU A 130 -7.45 -1.36 3.15
C LEU A 130 -8.03 -2.62 3.82
N LEU A 131 -8.40 -2.54 5.09
CA LEU A 131 -8.99 -3.66 5.83
C LEU A 131 -10.30 -4.14 5.18
N ILE A 132 -11.19 -3.24 4.80
CA ILE A 132 -12.42 -3.58 4.06
C ILE A 132 -12.09 -4.34 2.78
N LEU A 133 -11.14 -3.83 1.99
CA LEU A 133 -10.71 -4.48 0.75
C LEU A 133 -10.17 -5.89 1.00
N VAL A 134 -9.35 -6.07 2.03
CA VAL A 134 -8.78 -7.37 2.43
C VAL A 134 -9.87 -8.34 2.86
N ILE A 135 -10.86 -7.89 3.64
CA ILE A 135 -11.98 -8.72 4.07
C ILE A 135 -12.80 -9.18 2.86
N ILE A 136 -13.13 -8.28 1.93
CA ILE A 136 -13.85 -8.62 0.70
C ILE A 136 -13.08 -9.66 -0.11
N TYR A 137 -11.77 -9.47 -0.27
CA TYR A 137 -10.92 -10.43 -0.98
C TYR A 137 -10.84 -11.78 -0.26
N GLY A 138 -10.76 -11.78 1.07
CA GLY A 138 -10.77 -12.99 1.89
C GLY A 138 -12.09 -13.76 1.75
N ILE A 139 -13.23 -13.08 1.79
CA ILE A 139 -14.55 -13.69 1.54
C ILE A 139 -14.62 -14.28 0.13
N TYR A 140 -14.14 -13.54 -0.89
CA TYR A 140 -14.07 -14.06 -2.26
C TYR A 140 -13.27 -15.37 -2.34
N GLN A 141 -12.10 -15.42 -1.70
CA GLN A 141 -11.28 -16.64 -1.68
C GLN A 141 -11.92 -17.79 -0.91
N LEU A 142 -12.61 -17.50 0.20
CA LEU A 142 -13.38 -18.50 0.94
C LEU A 142 -14.50 -19.10 0.08
N VAL A 143 -15.33 -18.26 -0.56
CA VAL A 143 -16.42 -18.71 -1.44
C VAL A 143 -15.86 -19.56 -2.58
N LYS A 144 -14.78 -19.11 -3.22
CA LYS A 144 -14.12 -19.85 -4.29
C LYS A 144 -13.62 -21.22 -3.82
N MET A 145 -13.08 -21.30 -2.60
CA MET A 145 -12.63 -22.56 -2.00
C MET A 145 -13.79 -23.55 -1.78
N PHE A 146 -14.98 -23.06 -1.42
CA PHE A 146 -16.16 -23.91 -1.27
C PHE A 146 -16.77 -24.34 -2.62
N GLN A 147 -16.69 -23.52 -3.66
CA GLN A 147 -17.20 -23.85 -5.01
C GLN A 147 -16.29 -24.78 -5.81
N THR A 148 -15.00 -24.81 -5.49
CA THR A 148 -14.00 -25.64 -6.19
C THR A 148 -13.82 -27.01 -5.52
N LYS A 149 -14.57 -27.29 -4.45
CA LYS A 149 -14.75 -28.61 -3.85
C LYS A 149 -16.00 -29.26 -4.42
#